data_AF-A0A814JQQ5-F1
#
_entry.id   AF-A0A814JQQ5-F1
#
_cell.length_a   1.000
_cell.length_b   1.000
_cell.length_c   1.000
_cell.angle_alpha   90.00
_cell.angle_beta   90.00
_cell.angle_gamma   90.00
#
_symmetry.space_group_name_H-M   'P 1'
#
loop_
_entity.id
_entity.type
_entity.pdbx_description
1 polymer ?
#
loop_
_entity_poly.entity_id
_entity_poly.type
_entity_poly.pdbx_seq_one_letter_code
_entity_poly.pdbx_strand_id
1 'polypeptide(L)'
;MVKQVQSKKVDSGDVAKTREQINIPDCLMNTYSDERFLLDDSGSDDEERVLIFETKNNIDLLETNPEWYCDGTFAVSASLFYQVLTINVIVNGKNLPVIYDLLPNKTEETYLKIFNMLNHSLQTT
;
A
#
# COMPACT_ATOMS: atom_id res chain seq x y z
N MET A 1 8.07 16.96 23.00
CA MET A 1 8.19 15.50 22.81
C MET A 1 6.83 14.89 23.09
N VAL A 2 6.00 14.72 22.06
CA VAL A 2 4.65 14.13 22.21
C VAL A 2 4.81 12.63 22.21
N LYS A 3 4.55 11.98 23.35
CA LYS A 3 4.44 10.52 23.41
C LYS A 3 3.08 10.15 22.83
N GLN A 4 3.06 9.45 21.70
CA GLN A 4 1.83 8.94 21.11
C GLN A 4 1.39 7.67 21.82
N VAL A 5 0.10 7.59 22.09
CA VAL A 5 -0.61 6.43 22.64
C VAL A 5 -1.12 5.63 21.45
N GLN A 6 -0.67 4.39 21.31
CA GLN A 6 -1.26 3.46 20.35
C GLN A 6 -2.71 3.19 20.79
N SER A 7 -3.67 3.45 19.90
CA SER A 7 -5.07 3.07 20.10
C SER A 7 -5.17 1.56 20.27
N LYS A 8 -6.01 1.13 21.22
CA LYS A 8 -6.23 -0.29 21.57
C LYS A 8 -6.54 -1.10 20.31
N LYS A 9 -5.76 -2.17 20.09
CA LYS A 9 -5.99 -3.18 19.06
C LYS A 9 -7.42 -3.71 19.19
N VAL A 10 -8.19 -3.62 18.12
CA VAL A 10 -9.44 -4.34 17.95
C VAL A 10 -9.08 -5.80 17.72
N ASP A 11 -9.59 -6.69 18.57
CA ASP A 11 -9.38 -8.12 18.51
C ASP A 11 -10.30 -8.72 17.44
N SER A 12 -9.73 -9.09 16.30
CA SER A 12 -10.38 -9.90 15.26
C SER A 12 -9.67 -11.26 15.25
N GLY A 13 -10.42 -12.33 15.53
CA GLY A 13 -9.93 -13.70 15.67
C GLY A 13 -8.97 -14.14 14.55
N ASP A 14 -7.99 -14.98 14.94
CA ASP A 14 -6.85 -15.45 14.15
C ASP A 14 -6.13 -14.35 13.36
N VAL A 15 -5.49 -13.44 14.10
CA VAL A 15 -4.52 -12.50 13.54
C VAL A 15 -3.35 -13.30 12.95
N ALA A 16 -3.13 -13.17 11.64
CA ALA A 16 -1.99 -13.75 10.95
C ALA A 16 -0.68 -13.46 11.71
N LYS A 17 0.20 -14.46 11.83
CA LYS A 17 1.47 -14.33 12.58
C LYS A 17 2.65 -14.03 11.66
N THR A 18 2.51 -14.30 10.37
CA THR A 18 3.50 -14.05 9.33
C THR A 18 2.80 -13.47 8.09
N ARG A 19 3.56 -12.85 7.18
CA ARG A 19 2.98 -12.19 5.99
C ARG A 19 2.37 -13.19 5.00
N GLU A 20 2.91 -14.40 4.94
CA GLU A 20 2.46 -15.50 4.08
C GLU A 20 1.05 -15.97 4.49
N GLN A 21 0.73 -15.89 5.79
CA GLN A 21 -0.57 -16.28 6.34
C GLN A 21 -1.67 -15.23 6.13
N ILE A 22 -1.33 -14.04 5.62
CA ILE A 22 -2.31 -12.99 5.38
C ILE A 22 -3.22 -13.42 4.24
N ASN A 23 -4.46 -13.71 4.59
CA ASN A 23 -5.57 -13.81 3.65
C ASN A 23 -6.34 -12.50 3.70
N ILE A 24 -6.35 -11.75 2.61
CA ILE A 24 -7.09 -10.48 2.51
C ILE A 24 -8.56 -10.84 2.26
N PRO A 25 -9.49 -10.50 3.15
CA PRO A 25 -10.91 -10.75 2.91
C PRO A 25 -11.40 -10.00 1.67
N ASP A 26 -12.34 -10.59 0.92
CA ASP A 26 -12.91 -9.98 -0.30
C ASP A 26 -13.43 -8.55 -0.06
N CYS A 27 -14.01 -8.29 1.11
CA CYS A 27 -14.53 -6.98 1.48
C CYS A 27 -13.44 -5.89 1.64
N LEU A 28 -12.16 -6.26 1.71
CA LEU A 28 -11.02 -5.33 1.74
C LEU A 28 -10.29 -5.25 0.39
N MET A 29 -10.65 -6.09 -0.58
CA MET A 29 -10.04 -6.06 -1.91
C MET A 29 -10.64 -4.97 -2.80
N ASN A 30 -11.85 -4.51 -2.47
CA ASN A 30 -12.62 -3.55 -3.25
C ASN A 30 -12.96 -2.31 -2.41
N THR A 31 -13.17 -1.18 -3.07
CA THR A 31 -13.70 0.04 -2.46
C THR A 31 -15.19 -0.14 -2.08
N TYR A 32 -15.75 0.81 -1.33
CA TYR A 32 -17.18 0.81 -1.02
C TYR A 32 -18.11 0.93 -2.24
N SER A 33 -17.57 1.35 -3.39
CA SER A 33 -18.28 1.40 -4.67
C SER A 33 -17.98 0.19 -5.56
N ASP A 34 -17.42 -0.88 -4.99
CA ASP A 34 -17.09 -2.14 -5.68
C ASP A 34 -16.03 -1.99 -6.80
N GLU A 35 -15.18 -0.97 -6.71
CA GLU A 35 -14.00 -0.86 -7.57
C GLU A 35 -12.85 -1.65 -6.96
N ARG A 36 -12.04 -2.33 -7.79
CA ARG A 36 -10.84 -3.01 -7.31
C ARG A 36 -9.92 -2.00 -6.62
N PHE A 37 -9.47 -2.33 -5.40
CA PHE A 37 -8.60 -1.50 -4.59
C PHE A 37 -7.27 -2.18 -4.26
N LEU A 38 -7.22 -3.50 -4.08
CA LEU A 38 -5.94 -4.22 -4.03
C LEU A 38 -5.43 -4.41 -5.46
N LEU A 39 -4.58 -3.50 -5.93
CA LEU A 39 -4.07 -3.51 -7.29
C LEU A 39 -3.18 -4.73 -7.54
N ASP A 40 -2.21 -4.93 -6.64
CA ASP A 40 -1.23 -6.01 -6.78
C ASP A 40 -0.80 -6.58 -5.43
N ASP A 41 -0.39 -7.84 -5.44
CA ASP A 41 0.03 -8.62 -4.30
C ASP A 41 1.12 -9.58 -4.77
N SER A 42 2.35 -9.39 -4.27
CA SER A 42 3.47 -10.19 -4.74
C SER A 42 3.42 -11.66 -4.31
N GLY A 43 2.43 -12.06 -3.50
CA GLY A 43 2.07 -13.45 -3.26
C GLY A 43 2.39 -13.95 -1.86
N SER A 44 1.69 -15.00 -1.43
CA SER A 44 1.93 -15.65 -0.13
C SER A 44 3.19 -16.51 -0.10
N ASP A 45 3.77 -16.83 -1.25
CA ASP A 45 5.02 -17.57 -1.43
C ASP A 45 6.27 -16.67 -1.36
N ASP A 46 6.08 -15.38 -1.12
CA ASP A 46 7.11 -14.37 -1.08
C ASP A 46 7.35 -13.87 0.35
N GLU A 47 8.53 -14.17 0.92
CA GLU A 47 8.91 -13.79 2.29
C GLU A 47 8.95 -12.26 2.50
N GLU A 48 9.21 -11.54 1.40
CA GLU A 48 9.20 -10.08 1.31
C GLU A 48 7.95 -9.60 0.56
N ARG A 49 6.80 -10.23 0.86
CA ARG A 49 5.49 -9.88 0.33
C ARG A 49 5.22 -8.38 0.43
N VAL A 50 4.79 -7.80 -0.69
CA VAL A 50 4.36 -6.42 -0.85
C VAL A 50 2.90 -6.43 -1.28
N LEU A 51 2.11 -5.53 -0.70
CA LEU A 51 0.73 -5.30 -1.11
C LEU A 51 0.63 -3.87 -1.61
N ILE A 52 0.08 -3.69 -2.82
CA ILE A 52 -0.13 -2.41 -3.47
C ILE A 52 -1.62 -2.16 -3.54
N PHE A 53 -2.08 -1.12 -2.86
CA PHE A 53 -3.47 -0.70 -2.89
C PHE A 53 -3.61 0.51 -3.79
N GLU A 54 -4.40 0.33 -4.86
CA GLU A 54 -4.86 1.41 -5.69
C GLU A 54 -6.11 1.11 -6.54
N THR A 55 -6.73 2.17 -7.04
CA THR A 55 -7.86 2.24 -7.96
C THR A 55 -7.41 2.68 -9.34
N LYS A 56 -8.24 2.45 -10.37
CA LYS A 56 -7.91 2.89 -11.74
C LYS A 56 -7.83 4.41 -11.83
N ASN A 57 -8.76 5.12 -11.19
CA ASN A 57 -8.80 6.59 -11.22
C ASN A 57 -7.52 7.23 -10.66
N ASN A 58 -6.93 6.62 -9.64
CA ASN A 58 -5.71 7.12 -9.02
C ASN A 58 -4.46 6.81 -9.86
N ILE A 59 -4.47 5.69 -10.59
CA ILE A 59 -3.49 5.44 -11.66
C ILE A 59 -3.59 6.53 -12.74
N ASP A 60 -4.80 6.85 -13.21
CA ASP A 60 -5.00 7.93 -14.19
C ASP A 60 -4.49 9.28 -13.64
N LEU A 61 -4.64 9.52 -12.32
CA LEU A 61 -4.05 10.70 -11.66
C LEU A 61 -2.52 10.68 -11.67
N LEU A 62 -1.88 9.53 -11.45
CA LEU A 62 -0.42 9.41 -11.51
C LEU A 62 0.11 9.65 -12.93
N GLU A 63 -0.57 9.13 -13.95
CA GLU A 63 -0.16 9.31 -15.35
C GLU A 63 -0.30 10.77 -15.81
N THR A 64 -1.34 11.46 -15.34
CA THR A 64 -1.61 12.85 -15.72
C THR A 64 -0.82 13.88 -14.92
N ASN A 65 -0.18 13.49 -13.80
CA ASN A 65 0.62 14.37 -12.95
C ASN A 65 2.09 13.89 -12.93
N PRO A 66 3.02 14.60 -13.59
CA PRO A 66 4.40 14.14 -13.75
C PRO A 66 5.26 14.24 -12.47
N GLU A 67 4.77 14.94 -11.45
CA GLU A 67 5.48 15.13 -10.18
C GLU A 67 4.86 14.23 -9.11
N TRP A 68 5.62 13.23 -8.68
CA TRP A 68 5.23 12.29 -7.64
C TRP A 68 6.00 12.58 -6.36
N TYR A 69 5.29 12.45 -5.23
CA TYR A 69 5.86 12.64 -3.91
C TYR A 69 5.68 11.37 -3.09
N CYS A 70 6.77 10.81 -2.60
CA CYS A 70 6.73 9.59 -1.80
C CYS A 70 6.93 9.94 -0.31
N ASP A 71 6.09 9.37 0.56
CA ASP A 71 6.23 9.48 2.01
C ASP A 71 6.10 8.10 2.68
N GLY A 72 6.92 7.85 3.70
CA GLY A 72 6.95 6.57 4.42
C GLY A 72 6.47 6.74 5.86
N THR A 73 5.33 6.15 6.20
CA THR A 73 4.78 6.18 7.56
C THR A 73 4.99 4.83 8.29
N PHE A 74 5.78 4.86 9.35
CA PHE A 74 6.08 3.69 10.20
C PHE A 74 5.07 3.51 11.34
N ALA A 75 4.50 4.61 11.84
CA ALA A 75 3.67 4.60 13.05
C ALA A 75 2.31 3.89 12.88
N VAL A 76 1.85 3.73 11.64
CA VAL A 76 0.54 3.20 11.27
C VAL A 76 0.65 1.84 10.58
N SER A 77 1.87 1.31 10.40
CA SER A 77 2.04 0.03 9.71
C SER A 77 1.44 -1.13 10.51
N ALA A 78 0.75 -2.03 9.82
CA ALA A 78 0.26 -3.28 10.40
C ALA A 78 1.46 -4.07 10.94
N SER A 79 1.31 -4.79 12.05
CA SER A 79 2.47 -5.37 12.78
C SER A 79 3.35 -6.34 11.99
N LEU A 80 2.90 -6.80 10.83
CA LEU A 80 3.64 -7.69 9.94
C LEU A 80 4.39 -6.94 8.82
N PHE A 81 4.15 -5.65 8.65
CA PHE A 81 4.83 -4.78 7.70
C PHE A 81 5.66 -3.74 8.46
N TYR A 82 6.73 -3.28 7.82
CA TYR A 82 7.64 -2.30 8.40
C TYR A 82 7.14 -0.88 8.21
N GLN A 83 6.55 -0.58 7.06
CA GLN A 83 6.08 0.75 6.71
C GLN A 83 4.87 0.71 5.79
N VAL A 84 4.11 1.79 5.80
CA VAL A 84 3.21 2.15 4.70
C VAL A 84 3.94 3.19 3.87
N LEU A 85 4.19 2.91 2.60
CA LEU A 85 4.67 3.89 1.63
C LEU A 85 3.45 4.48 0.93
N THR A 86 3.38 5.80 0.81
CA THR A 86 2.36 6.48 0.01
C THR A 86 3.02 7.21 -1.15
N ILE A 87 2.46 7.07 -2.36
CA ILE A 87 2.81 7.91 -3.50
C ILE A 87 1.68 8.90 -3.70
N ASN A 88 2.05 10.17 -3.77
CA ASN A 88 1.11 11.29 -3.78
C ASN A 88 1.33 12.15 -5.02
N VAL A 89 0.27 12.81 -5.45
CA VAL A 89 0.28 13.85 -6.48
C VAL A 89 -0.29 15.15 -5.90
N ILE A 90 0.04 16.30 -6.50
CA ILE A 90 -0.56 17.57 -6.12
C ILE A 90 -1.69 17.91 -7.09
N VAL A 91 -2.93 17.84 -6.61
CA VAL A 91 -4.11 18.22 -7.37
C VAL A 91 -4.71 19.49 -6.79
N ASN A 92 -4.81 20.54 -7.60
CA ASN A 92 -5.34 21.85 -7.17
C ASN A 92 -4.64 22.41 -5.91
N GLY A 93 -3.32 22.27 -5.83
CA GLY A 93 -2.50 22.74 -4.70
C GLY A 93 -2.63 21.92 -3.42
N LYS A 94 -3.24 20.73 -3.47
CA LYS A 94 -3.39 19.82 -2.33
C LYS A 94 -2.64 18.52 -2.58
N ASN A 95 -1.93 18.06 -1.56
CA ASN A 95 -1.30 16.74 -1.56
C ASN A 95 -2.39 15.66 -1.46
N LEU A 96 -2.46 14.79 -2.45
CA LEU A 96 -3.41 13.69 -2.52
C LEU A 96 -2.63 12.38 -2.63
N PRO A 97 -2.68 11.51 -1.61
CA PRO A 97 -2.18 10.14 -1.74
C PRO A 97 -3.03 9.33 -2.71
N VAL A 98 -2.35 8.66 -3.63
CA VAL A 98 -2.95 7.95 -4.76
C VAL A 98 -2.29 6.60 -5.02
N ILE A 99 -1.40 6.12 -4.13
CA ILE A 99 -0.97 4.71 -3.98
C ILE A 99 -0.69 4.51 -2.49
N TYR A 100 -1.05 3.34 -1.96
CA TYR A 100 -0.67 2.89 -0.63
C TYR A 100 -0.02 1.50 -0.67
N ASP A 101 1.25 1.41 -0.31
CA ASP A 101 1.99 0.15 -0.33
C ASP A 101 2.34 -0.30 1.10
N LEU A 102 2.11 -1.59 1.38
CA LEU A 102 2.57 -2.22 2.61
C LEU A 102 3.90 -2.95 2.35
N LEU A 103 4.97 -2.47 2.98
CA LEU A 103 6.33 -2.93 2.72
C LEU A 103 6.88 -3.76 3.88
N PRO A 104 7.59 -4.86 3.61
CA PRO A 104 8.18 -5.70 4.65
C PRO A 104 9.45 -5.09 5.27
N ASN A 105 10.13 -4.18 4.57
CA ASN A 105 11.36 -3.53 4.98
C ASN A 105 11.58 -2.18 4.24
N LYS A 106 12.79 -1.60 4.32
CA LYS A 106 13.18 -0.33 3.64
C LYS A 106 14.41 -0.46 2.75
N THR A 107 14.67 -1.65 2.21
CA THR A 107 15.80 -1.87 1.32
C THR A 107 15.49 -1.31 -0.07
N GLU A 108 16.55 -0.95 -0.80
CA GLU A 108 16.46 -0.51 -2.20
C GLU A 108 15.75 -1.56 -3.06
N GLU A 109 16.04 -2.84 -2.85
CA GLU A 109 15.41 -3.96 -3.56
C GLU A 109 13.88 -3.97 -3.42
N THR A 110 13.37 -3.73 -2.22
CA THR A 110 11.91 -3.64 -1.97
C THR A 110 11.29 -2.45 -2.71
N TYR A 111 11.97 -1.30 -2.74
CA TYR A 111 11.48 -0.14 -3.50
C TYR A 111 11.50 -0.41 -5.01
N LEU A 112 12.57 -1.01 -5.54
CA LEU A 112 12.65 -1.40 -6.95
C LEU A 112 11.54 -2.38 -7.34
N LYS A 113 11.25 -3.36 -6.46
CA LYS A 113 10.14 -4.30 -6.64
C LYS A 113 8.80 -3.59 -6.78
N ILE A 114 8.50 -2.64 -5.90
CA ILE A 114 7.27 -1.82 -5.99
C ILE A 114 7.20 -1.09 -7.32
N PHE A 115 8.25 -0.36 -7.69
CA PHE A 115 8.23 0.40 -8.95
C PHE A 115 8.08 -0.50 -10.17
N ASN A 116 8.63 -1.72 -10.13
CA ASN A 116 8.42 -2.71 -11.19
C ASN A 116 6.96 -3.21 -11.24
N MET A 117 6.36 -3.54 -10.10
CA MET A 117 4.95 -3.95 -9.99
C MET A 117 4.01 -2.83 -10.48
N LEU A 118 4.27 -1.58 -10.09
CA LEU A 118 3.54 -0.41 -10.56
C LEU A 118 3.70 -0.23 -12.08
N ASN A 119 4.92 -0.30 -12.61
CA ASN A 119 5.15 -0.15 -14.04
C ASN A 119 4.44 -1.25 -14.86
N HIS A 120 4.40 -2.49 -14.38
CA HIS A 120 3.61 -3.54 -15.03
C HIS A 120 2.10 -3.23 -15.02
N SER A 121 1.60 -2.68 -13.92
CA SER A 121 0.19 -2.29 -13.80
C SER A 121 -0.17 -1.10 -14.72
N LEU A 122 0.74 -0.12 -14.85
CA LEU A 122 0.58 1.03 -15.75
C LEU A 122 0.57 0.61 -17.23
N GLN A 123 1.39 -0.37 -17.62
CA GLN A 123 1.47 -0.82 -19.02
C GLN A 123 0.31 -1.72 -19.47
N THR A 124 -0.47 -2.26 -18.53
CA THR A 124 -1.58 -3.19 -18.81
C THR A 124 -2.93 -2.47 -18.91
N THR A 125 -2.95 -1.16 -18.69
CA THR A 125 -4.14 -0.29 -18.64
C THR A 125 -4.39 0.41 -19.98
#